data_AF-A0A3P7IXL5-F1
#
_entry.id   AF-A0A3P7IXL5-F1
#
_cell.length_a   1.000
_cell.length_b   1.000
_cell.length_c   1.000
_cell.angle_alpha   90.00
_cell.angle_beta   90.00
_cell.angle_gamma   90.00
#
_symmetry.space_group_name_H-M   'P 1'
#
loop_
_entity.id
_entity.type
_entity.pdbx_description
1 polymer ?
#
loop_
_entity_poly.entity_id
_entity_poly.type
_entity_poly.pdbx_seq_one_letter_code
_entity_poly.pdbx_strand_id
1 'polypeptide(L)'
;MDKLALFKVTSIDWTDVFSRIRNAAGYPKPGYLTHEAVQWSDIHKKWFFLPRKASKTIYREEEDQWKGCNLLITSCANLCSFNITEIEIIGYRHPERGYSSFDFIPDTNDELIVALKSEEVDGRKTKSFITVFSINGTVLLKDSRLEDEYKFEGIYFV
;
A
#
# COMPACT_ATOMS: atom_id res chain seq x y z
N MET A 1 17.50 -22.48 -25.13
CA MET A 1 18.82 -22.28 -24.48
C MET A 1 18.59 -21.26 -23.38
N ASP A 2 18.30 -21.75 -22.19
CA ASP A 2 17.95 -20.91 -21.04
C ASP A 2 19.21 -20.19 -20.57
N LYS A 3 19.25 -18.86 -20.76
CA LYS A 3 20.20 -18.03 -20.05
C LYS A 3 19.81 -18.08 -18.58
N LEU A 4 20.57 -18.83 -17.79
CA LEU A 4 20.59 -18.69 -16.34
C LEU A 4 20.81 -17.20 -16.04
N ALA A 5 19.75 -16.52 -15.61
CA ALA A 5 19.86 -15.16 -15.12
C ALA A 5 20.78 -15.22 -13.89
N LEU A 6 21.95 -14.58 -13.99
CA LEU A 6 22.84 -14.38 -12.85
C LEU A 6 22.19 -13.31 -11.96
N PHE A 7 21.51 -13.76 -10.91
CA PHE A 7 20.94 -12.86 -9.91
C PHE A 7 22.05 -12.37 -8.98
N LYS A 8 22.14 -11.05 -8.80
CA LYS A 8 22.98 -10.41 -7.79
C LYS A 8 22.07 -9.78 -6.75
N VAL A 9 22.29 -10.12 -5.48
CA VAL A 9 21.59 -9.50 -4.35
C VAL A 9 22.44 -8.39 -3.76
N THR A 10 21.81 -7.26 -3.46
CA THR A 10 22.43 -6.13 -2.74
C THR A 10 21.49 -5.63 -1.65
N SER A 11 22.06 -5.27 -0.50
CA SER A 11 21.31 -4.65 0.60
C SER A 11 21.49 -3.13 0.56
N ILE A 12 20.38 -2.39 0.63
CA ILE A 12 20.38 -0.92 0.62
C ILE A 12 19.68 -0.44 1.89
N ASP A 13 20.31 0.48 2.62
CA ASP A 13 19.70 1.08 3.79
C ASP A 13 18.69 2.17 3.38
N TRP A 14 17.40 1.94 3.69
CA TRP A 14 16.29 2.87 3.43
C TRP A 14 15.76 3.52 4.72
N THR A 15 16.49 3.47 5.83
CA THR A 15 16.08 4.06 7.11
C THR A 15 15.67 5.53 6.98
N ASP A 16 16.48 6.32 6.27
CA ASP A 16 16.20 7.74 6.02
C ASP A 16 15.09 7.96 4.99
N VAL A 17 14.98 7.07 4.00
CA VAL A 17 13.89 7.09 3.01
C VAL A 17 12.55 6.91 3.71
N PHE A 18 12.37 5.85 4.49
CA PHE A 18 11.13 5.59 5.21
C PHE A 18 10.85 6.63 6.29
N SER A 19 11.89 7.19 6.91
CA SER A 19 11.72 8.32 7.83
C SER A 19 11.15 9.56 7.14
N ARG A 20 11.64 9.88 5.93
CA ARG A 20 11.13 11.00 5.12
C ARG A 20 9.70 10.74 4.62
N ILE A 21 9.40 9.55 4.11
CA ILE A 21 8.04 9.16 3.68
C ILE A 21 7.05 9.35 4.84
N ARG A 22 7.34 8.77 6.00
CA ARG A 22 6.48 8.85 7.18
C ARG A 22 6.25 10.30 7.62
N ASN A 23 7.30 11.12 7.67
CA ASN A 23 7.20 12.51 8.09
C ASN A 23 6.36 13.32 7.08
N ALA A 24 6.58 13.12 5.78
CA ALA A 24 5.81 13.79 4.73
C ALA A 24 4.33 13.39 4.74
N ALA A 25 4.03 12.14 5.10
CA ALA A 25 2.66 11.66 5.26
C ALA A 25 1.95 12.15 6.54
N GLY A 26 2.64 12.90 7.42
CA GLY A 26 2.04 13.45 8.64
C GLY A 26 2.02 12.49 9.84
N TYR A 27 2.90 11.49 9.87
CA TYR A 27 3.01 10.49 10.94
C TYR A 27 4.38 10.51 11.66
N PRO A 28 4.92 11.67 12.06
CA PRO A 28 6.26 11.74 12.67
C PRO A 28 6.37 10.87 13.95
N LYS A 29 7.60 10.57 14.38
CA LYS A 29 7.84 9.81 15.63
C LYS A 29 7.08 10.46 16.80
N PRO A 30 6.43 9.69 17.68
CA PRO A 30 6.52 8.22 17.81
C PRO A 30 5.62 7.42 16.84
N GLY A 31 4.92 8.09 15.93
CA GLY A 31 4.11 7.45 14.89
C GLY A 31 4.93 6.62 13.88
N TYR A 32 4.19 5.86 13.06
CA TYR A 32 4.75 4.93 12.08
C TYR A 32 3.83 4.74 10.87
N LEU A 33 4.45 4.25 9.80
CA LEU A 33 3.79 3.62 8.66
C LEU A 33 4.32 2.18 8.54
N THR A 34 3.47 1.25 8.15
CA THR A 34 3.88 -0.10 7.72
C THR A 34 3.64 -0.21 6.23
N HIS A 35 4.62 -0.66 5.45
CA HIS A 35 4.53 -0.78 3.99
C HIS A 35 4.58 -2.25 3.58
N GLU A 36 3.51 -2.74 2.96
CA GLU A 36 3.45 -4.07 2.33
C GLU A 36 3.27 -3.98 0.80
N ALA A 37 2.95 -2.80 0.27
CA ALA A 37 2.63 -2.63 -1.14
C ALA A 37 3.32 -1.40 -1.72
N VAL A 38 4.25 -1.63 -2.65
CA VAL A 38 5.06 -0.61 -3.33
C VAL A 38 5.29 -1.04 -4.78
N GLN A 39 5.12 -0.10 -5.72
CA GLN A 39 5.42 -0.32 -7.14
C GLN A 39 6.18 0.87 -7.72
N TRP A 40 6.97 0.61 -8.75
CA TRP A 40 7.53 1.62 -9.63
C TRP A 40 6.68 1.68 -10.90
N SER A 41 6.28 2.89 -11.31
CA SER A 41 5.66 3.12 -12.61
C SER A 41 6.71 3.60 -13.60
N ASP A 42 6.90 2.83 -14.67
CA ASP A 42 7.76 3.25 -15.78
C ASP A 42 7.13 4.35 -16.63
N ILE A 43 5.80 4.50 -16.61
CA ILE A 43 5.08 5.53 -17.35
C ILE A 43 5.22 6.87 -16.62
N HIS A 44 4.97 6.90 -15.32
CA HIS A 44 5.02 8.11 -14.50
C HIS A 44 6.43 8.47 -14.02
N LYS A 45 7.38 7.52 -14.11
CA LYS A 45 8.73 7.61 -13.53
C LYS A 45 8.68 7.96 -12.03
N LYS A 46 7.79 7.28 -11.31
CA LYS A 46 7.52 7.52 -9.89
C LYS A 46 7.36 6.20 -9.12
N TRP A 47 7.69 6.26 -7.85
CA TRP A 47 7.31 5.27 -6.86
C TRP A 47 5.90 5.54 -6.35
N PHE A 48 5.14 4.47 -6.12
CA PHE A 48 3.80 4.47 -5.56
C PHE A 48 3.80 3.54 -4.34
N PHE A 49 3.32 4.03 -3.21
CA PHE A 49 3.21 3.28 -1.96
C PHE A 49 1.76 3.32 -1.49
N LEU A 50 1.25 2.15 -1.10
CA LEU A 50 0.02 2.02 -0.34
C LEU A 50 0.39 1.45 1.04
N PRO A 51 0.60 2.31 2.05
CA PRO A 51 0.89 1.82 3.40
C PRO A 51 -0.23 0.90 3.87
N ARG A 52 0.14 -0.20 4.52
CA ARG A 52 -0.81 -1.07 5.22
C ARG A 52 -1.39 -0.37 6.43
N LYS A 53 -0.51 0.21 7.24
CA LYS A 53 -0.81 0.81 8.54
C LYS A 53 -0.30 2.23 8.61
N ALA A 54 -1.03 3.09 9.32
CA ALA A 54 -0.62 4.44 9.62
C ALA A 54 -1.11 4.87 11.01
N SER A 55 -0.18 5.22 11.90
CA SER A 55 -0.49 5.61 13.28
C SER A 55 0.33 6.81 13.73
N LYS A 56 -0.31 7.72 14.46
CA LYS A 56 0.37 8.85 15.13
C LYS A 56 0.88 8.48 16.53
N THR A 57 0.52 7.30 17.02
CA THR A 57 0.94 6.77 18.34
C THR A 57 2.01 5.70 18.17
N ILE A 58 2.74 5.42 19.25
CA ILE A 58 3.72 4.34 19.29
C ILE A 58 3.08 2.99 18.94
N TYR A 59 3.84 2.12 18.28
CA TYR A 59 3.40 0.77 17.94
C TYR A 59 3.01 -0.02 19.18
N ARG A 60 1.83 -0.64 19.11
CA ARG A 60 1.29 -1.63 20.04
C ARG A 60 0.54 -2.65 19.19
N GLU A 61 0.87 -3.91 19.34
CA GLU A 61 0.38 -5.00 18.47
C GLU A 61 -1.15 -5.07 18.41
N GLU A 62 -1.83 -5.04 19.55
CA GLU A 62 -3.29 -5.06 19.64
C GLU A 62 -3.94 -3.82 18.97
N GLU A 63 -3.30 -2.65 19.09
CA GLU A 63 -3.82 -1.44 18.46
C GLU A 63 -3.56 -1.41 16.95
N ASP A 64 -2.44 -1.98 16.48
CA ASP A 64 -2.03 -1.97 15.08
C ASP A 64 -3.05 -2.65 14.17
N GLN A 65 -3.76 -3.67 14.68
CA GLN A 65 -4.86 -4.34 14.00
C GLN A 65 -5.91 -3.34 13.45
N TRP A 66 -6.04 -2.18 14.09
CA TRP A 66 -7.00 -1.12 13.77
C TRP A 66 -6.38 0.15 13.14
N LYS A 67 -5.13 0.09 12.66
CA LYS A 67 -4.43 1.25 12.06
C LYS A 67 -4.41 1.23 10.53
N GLY A 68 -5.38 0.59 9.89
CA GLY A 68 -5.54 0.57 8.43
C GLY A 68 -5.44 1.94 7.78
N CYS A 69 -4.72 2.03 6.66
CA CYS A 69 -4.41 3.28 5.99
C CYS A 69 -5.19 3.43 4.66
N ASN A 70 -5.51 4.67 4.30
CA ASN A 70 -6.19 5.02 3.04
C ASN A 70 -5.38 6.04 2.21
N LEU A 71 -4.05 6.07 2.38
CA LEU A 71 -3.19 6.97 1.63
C LEU A 71 -2.61 6.27 0.41
N LEU A 72 -2.54 7.02 -0.69
CA LEU A 72 -1.59 6.80 -1.76
C LEU A 72 -0.45 7.81 -1.62
N ILE A 73 0.77 7.31 -1.51
CA ILE A 73 1.97 8.14 -1.47
C ILE A 73 2.73 7.95 -2.76
N THR A 74 2.97 9.04 -3.50
CA THR A 74 3.81 9.01 -4.70
C THR A 74 5.10 9.78 -4.49
N SER A 75 6.17 9.35 -5.15
CA SER A 75 7.48 9.97 -5.01
C SER A 75 8.29 9.91 -6.30
N CYS A 76 9.16 10.89 -6.50
CA CYS A 76 10.13 10.88 -7.60
C CYS A 76 11.15 9.74 -7.46
N ALA A 77 11.86 9.42 -8.55
CA ALA A 77 12.80 8.29 -8.62
C ALA A 77 13.86 8.26 -7.50
N ASN A 78 14.33 9.43 -7.05
CA ASN A 78 15.35 9.55 -6.00
C ASN A 78 14.77 9.64 -4.57
N LEU A 79 13.44 9.49 -4.42
CA LEU A 79 12.75 9.47 -3.13
C LEU A 79 12.99 10.73 -2.28
N CYS A 80 13.07 11.89 -2.93
CA CYS A 80 13.35 13.18 -2.29
C CYS A 80 12.12 14.07 -2.09
N SER A 81 11.03 13.82 -2.80
CA SER A 81 9.75 14.53 -2.65
C SER A 81 8.59 13.55 -2.62
N PHE A 82 7.54 13.90 -1.87
CA PHE A 82 6.39 13.02 -1.66
C PHE A 82 5.10 13.80 -1.88
N ASN A 83 4.17 13.21 -2.63
CA ASN A 83 2.80 13.67 -2.73
C ASN A 83 1.89 12.67 -2.00
N ILE A 84 0.97 13.20 -1.21
CA ILE A 84 0.05 12.41 -0.38
C ILE A 84 -1.35 12.64 -0.93
N THR A 85 -1.96 11.57 -1.42
CA THR A 85 -3.34 11.55 -1.90
C THR A 85 -4.17 10.68 -0.98
N GLU A 86 -5.26 11.22 -0.44
CA GLU A 86 -6.24 10.41 0.27
C GLU A 86 -7.11 9.68 -0.75
N ILE A 87 -7.23 8.36 -0.60
CA ILE A 87 -8.16 7.57 -1.40
C ILE A 87 -9.54 7.78 -0.79
N GLU A 88 -10.45 8.32 -1.60
CA GLU A 88 -11.72 8.85 -1.16
C GLU A 88 -12.61 7.76 -0.58
N ILE A 89 -12.99 7.93 0.69
CA ILE A 89 -13.97 7.07 1.34
C ILE A 89 -15.09 7.95 1.88
N ILE A 90 -16.01 8.38 1.01
CA ILE A 90 -17.24 9.01 1.48
C ILE A 90 -18.06 7.96 2.24
N GLY A 91 -18.26 8.20 3.53
CA GLY A 91 -19.32 7.57 4.33
C GLY A 91 -18.94 6.35 5.18
N TYR A 92 -17.77 5.72 5.04
CA TYR A 92 -17.43 4.56 5.88
C TYR A 92 -15.92 4.23 5.96
N ARG A 93 -15.23 4.51 7.07
CA ARG A 93 -13.83 4.09 7.26
C ARG A 93 -13.74 2.65 7.79
N HIS A 94 -12.85 1.86 7.22
CA HIS A 94 -12.51 0.49 7.64
C HIS A 94 -11.11 0.44 8.30
N PRO A 95 -10.98 0.86 9.57
CA PRO A 95 -9.68 0.88 10.28
C PRO A 95 -9.02 -0.50 10.39
N GLU A 96 -9.80 -1.57 10.30
CA GLU A 96 -9.32 -2.95 10.35
C GLU A 96 -8.64 -3.43 9.04
N ARG A 97 -8.80 -2.68 7.94
CA ARG A 97 -8.32 -3.07 6.61
C ARG A 97 -7.05 -2.30 6.24
N GLY A 98 -5.96 -3.02 5.96
CA GLY A 98 -4.72 -2.44 5.46
C GLY A 98 -4.38 -2.98 4.08
N TYR A 99 -3.80 -2.14 3.20
CA TYR A 99 -3.29 -2.59 1.91
C TYR A 99 -2.21 -3.66 2.07
N SER A 100 -2.33 -4.74 1.30
CA SER A 100 -1.38 -5.87 1.29
C SER A 100 -0.63 -5.99 -0.04
N SER A 101 -1.22 -5.54 -1.15
CA SER A 101 -0.61 -5.58 -2.48
C SER A 101 -1.33 -4.65 -3.44
N PHE A 102 -0.68 -4.26 -4.54
CA PHE A 102 -1.36 -3.63 -5.67
C PHE A 102 -0.58 -3.82 -6.97
N ASP A 103 -1.28 -3.64 -8.08
CA ASP A 103 -0.70 -3.54 -9.40
C ASP A 103 -1.45 -2.46 -10.22
N PHE A 104 -0.79 -1.96 -11.27
CA PHE A 104 -1.43 -1.04 -12.23
C PHE A 104 -2.26 -1.85 -13.22
N ILE A 105 -3.46 -1.36 -13.55
CA ILE A 105 -4.30 -2.03 -14.54
C ILE A 105 -3.69 -1.81 -15.94
N PRO A 106 -3.44 -2.87 -16.73
CA PRO A 106 -2.91 -2.75 -18.08
C PRO A 106 -3.76 -1.84 -18.97
N ASP A 107 -3.11 -1.21 -19.95
CA ASP A 107 -3.74 -0.31 -20.93
C ASP A 107 -4.45 0.92 -20.31
N THR A 108 -4.10 1.29 -19.07
CA THR A 108 -4.61 2.50 -18.39
C THR A 108 -3.58 3.62 -18.23
N ASN A 109 -2.38 3.47 -18.80
CA ASN A 109 -1.24 4.37 -18.56
C ASN A 109 -0.89 4.52 -17.07
N ASP A 110 -1.00 3.44 -16.30
CA ASP A 110 -0.82 3.43 -14.85
C ASP A 110 -1.73 4.43 -14.10
N GLU A 111 -2.86 4.83 -14.70
CA GLU A 111 -3.83 5.75 -14.08
C GLU A 111 -4.80 5.04 -13.13
N LEU A 112 -4.99 3.72 -13.31
CA LEU A 112 -5.85 2.90 -12.46
C LEU A 112 -5.03 1.85 -11.71
N ILE A 113 -5.36 1.69 -10.43
CA ILE A 113 -4.75 0.72 -9.53
C ILE A 113 -5.81 -0.29 -9.12
N VAL A 114 -5.45 -1.58 -9.19
CA VAL A 114 -6.14 -2.64 -8.47
C VAL A 114 -5.35 -2.99 -7.22
N ALA A 115 -5.99 -2.98 -6.06
CA ALA A 115 -5.32 -3.22 -4.79
C ALA A 115 -6.04 -4.28 -3.95
N LEU A 116 -5.24 -5.00 -3.17
CA LEU A 116 -5.71 -5.90 -2.13
C LEU A 116 -5.59 -5.22 -0.77
N LYS A 117 -6.57 -5.49 0.09
CA LYS A 117 -6.51 -5.19 1.52
C LYS A 117 -6.77 -6.46 2.31
N SER A 118 -6.19 -6.56 3.50
CA SER A 118 -6.49 -7.63 4.44
C SER A 118 -6.95 -7.10 5.80
N GLU A 119 -7.85 -7.84 6.44
CA GLU A 119 -8.28 -7.68 7.83
C GLU A 119 -7.71 -8.83 8.66
N GLU A 120 -6.92 -8.50 9.67
CA GLU A 120 -6.35 -9.42 10.67
C GLU A 120 -6.60 -8.82 12.05
N VAL A 121 -7.65 -9.29 12.71
CA VAL A 121 -8.09 -8.81 14.02
C VAL A 121 -8.32 -10.03 14.90
N ASP A 122 -7.78 -10.00 16.11
CA ASP A 122 -7.90 -11.12 17.05
C ASP A 122 -9.35 -11.47 17.33
N GLY A 123 -9.63 -12.77 17.38
CA GLY A 123 -10.99 -13.29 17.53
C GLY A 123 -11.87 -13.16 16.28
N ARG A 124 -11.34 -12.64 15.16
CA ARG A 124 -12.02 -12.63 13.85
C ARG A 124 -11.29 -13.52 12.87
N LYS A 125 -12.05 -14.00 11.90
CA LYS A 125 -11.48 -14.69 10.75
C LYS A 125 -10.79 -13.69 9.83
N THR A 126 -9.62 -14.06 9.33
CA THR A 126 -8.90 -13.28 8.31
C THR A 126 -9.78 -13.09 7.08
N LYS A 127 -9.75 -11.90 6.50
CA LYS A 127 -10.47 -11.58 5.26
C LYS A 127 -9.57 -10.79 4.34
N SER A 128 -9.77 -10.98 3.04
CA SER A 128 -9.16 -10.14 2.01
C SER A 128 -10.23 -9.44 1.18
N PHE A 129 -9.86 -8.30 0.64
CA PHE A 129 -10.73 -7.44 -0.15
C PHE A 129 -9.98 -6.97 -1.39
N ILE A 130 -10.70 -6.80 -2.49
CA ILE A 130 -10.21 -6.16 -3.71
C ILE A 130 -10.89 -4.80 -3.89
N THR A 131 -10.14 -3.82 -4.39
CA THR A 131 -10.65 -2.47 -4.71
C THR A 131 -9.95 -1.93 -5.94
N VAL A 132 -10.61 -1.01 -6.65
CA VAL A 132 -10.04 -0.31 -7.80
C VAL A 132 -10.24 1.18 -7.61
N PHE A 133 -9.18 1.96 -7.83
CA PHE A 133 -9.21 3.42 -7.75
C PHE A 133 -8.20 4.04 -8.72
N SER A 134 -8.45 5.29 -9.10
CA SER A 134 -7.49 6.09 -9.88
C SER A 134 -6.33 6.60 -9.03
N ILE A 135 -5.20 6.96 -9.65
CA ILE A 135 -4.07 7.58 -8.96
C ILE A 135 -4.38 8.93 -8.30
N ASN A 136 -5.52 9.54 -8.64
CA ASN A 136 -6.03 10.76 -7.98
C ASN A 136 -6.91 10.46 -6.75
N GLY A 137 -7.05 9.19 -6.37
CA GLY A 137 -7.80 8.77 -5.17
C GLY A 137 -9.28 8.49 -5.40
N THR A 138 -9.82 8.67 -6.61
CA THR A 138 -11.21 8.34 -6.93
C THR A 138 -11.44 6.84 -6.98
N VAL A 139 -12.33 6.33 -6.12
CA VAL A 139 -12.68 4.90 -6.05
C VAL A 139 -13.68 4.52 -7.15
N LEU A 140 -13.31 3.53 -7.96
CA LEU A 140 -14.15 2.94 -9.01
C LEU A 140 -14.85 1.66 -8.55
N LEU A 141 -14.17 0.85 -7.73
CA LEU A 141 -14.71 -0.33 -7.08
C LEU A 141 -14.43 -0.23 -5.58
N LYS A 142 -15.50 -0.13 -4.78
CA LYS A 142 -15.40 -0.21 -3.31
C LYS A 142 -14.89 -1.60 -2.89
N ASP A 143 -14.26 -1.66 -1.72
CA ASP A 143 -13.78 -2.91 -1.11
C ASP A 143 -14.82 -4.04 -1.25
N SER A 144 -14.47 -5.02 -2.07
CA SER A 144 -15.27 -6.21 -2.33
C SER A 144 -14.57 -7.40 -1.69
N ARG A 145 -15.25 -8.08 -0.77
CA ARG A 145 -14.68 -9.19 -0.02
C ARG A 145 -14.41 -10.38 -0.93
N LEU A 146 -13.24 -11.00 -0.81
CA LEU A 146 -12.91 -12.30 -1.41
C LEU A 146 -13.47 -13.42 -0.52
N GLU A 147 -13.94 -14.52 -1.12
CA GLU A 147 -14.72 -15.55 -0.42
C GLU A 147 -13.93 -16.25 0.69
N ASP A 148 -12.64 -16.49 0.46
CA ASP A 148 -11.80 -17.24 1.38
C ASP A 148 -11.41 -16.50 2.66
N GLU A 149 -11.12 -17.28 3.70
CA GLU A 149 -10.69 -16.81 5.02
C GLU A 149 -9.15 -16.71 5.11
N TYR A 150 -8.54 -16.31 3.99
CA TYR A 150 -7.09 -16.17 3.84
C TYR A 150 -6.67 -14.73 3.61
N LYS A 151 -5.39 -14.48 3.91
CA LYS A 151 -4.70 -13.25 3.53
C LYS A 151 -4.10 -13.45 2.14
N PHE A 152 -4.58 -12.67 1.17
CA PHE A 152 -3.92 -12.55 -0.13
C PHE A 152 -2.98 -11.34 -0.10
N GLU A 153 -1.69 -11.58 -0.33
CA GLU A 153 -0.60 -10.59 -0.24
C GLU A 153 0.07 -10.29 -1.59
N GLY A 154 -0.47 -10.83 -2.69
CA GLY A 154 0.06 -10.63 -4.02
C GLY A 154 -1.06 -10.53 -5.04
N ILE A 155 -0.96 -9.55 -5.94
CA ILE A 155 -1.78 -9.43 -7.13
C ILE A 155 -0.88 -9.09 -8.32
N TYR A 156 -1.13 -9.72 -9.45
CA TYR A 156 -0.40 -9.51 -10.70
C TYR A 156 -1.29 -9.91 -11.87
N PHE A 157 -1.08 -9.26 -13.02
CA PHE A 157 -1.71 -9.67 -14.28
C PHE A 157 -0.85 -10.77 -14.95
N VAL A 158 -1.49 -11.89 -15.31
CA VAL A 158 -0.88 -13.10 -15.93
C VAL A 158 -1.11 -13.20 -17.43
#